data_AF-A0A2V9RTY4-F1
#
_entry.id   AF-A0A2V9RTY4-F1
#
_cell.length_a   1.000
_cell.length_b   1.000
_cell.length_c   1.000
_cell.angle_alpha   90.00
_cell.angle_beta   90.00
_cell.angle_gamma   90.00
#
_symmetry.space_group_name_H-M   'P 1'
#
loop_
_entity.id
_entity.type
_entity.pdbx_description
1 polymer ?
#
loop_
_entity_poly.entity_id
_entity_poly.type
_entity_poly.pdbx_seq_one_letter_code
_entity_poly.pdbx_strand_id
1 'polypeptide(L)' 'MRWLKLLIFVVFVMSAILSIRSLNFSKPVDAKKTGKSCVYCHTKVGSKELTEAGKYYKENGTLDGYKPSK' A
#
# COMPACT_ATOMS: atom_id res chain seq x y z
N MET A 1 16.30 -25.04 -28.33
CA MET A 1 16.69 -23.62 -28.14
C MET A 1 15.53 -22.62 -28.08
N ARG A 2 14.49 -22.67 -28.94
CA ARG A 2 13.35 -21.72 -28.88
C ARG A 2 12.54 -21.78 -27.57
N TRP A 3 12.28 -22.98 -27.09
CA TRP A 3 11.51 -23.22 -25.85
C TRP A 3 12.25 -22.79 -24.59
N LEU A 4 13.57 -22.97 -24.56
CA LEU A 4 14.42 -22.50 -23.46
C LEU A 4 14.44 -20.97 -23.37
N LYS A 5 14.52 -20.27 -24.52
CA LYS A 5 14.44 -18.80 -24.58
C LYS A 5 13.05 -18.28 -24.14
N LEU A 6 11.98 -19.00 -24.47
CA LEU A 6 10.62 -18.65 -24.02
C LEU A 6 10.45 -18.81 -22.51
N LEU A 7 10.97 -19.89 -21.92
CA LEU A 7 10.92 -20.07 -20.46
C LEU A 7 11.69 -18.97 -19.72
N ILE A 8 12.88 -18.60 -20.20
CA ILE A 8 13.67 -17.51 -19.61
C ILE A 8 12.91 -16.18 -19.69
N PHE A 9 12.28 -15.90 -20.83
CA PHE A 9 11.50 -14.67 -21.01
C PHE A 9 10.27 -14.63 -20.07
N VAL A 10 9.56 -15.75 -19.93
CA VAL A 10 8.40 -15.84 -19.02
C VAL A 10 8.82 -15.63 -17.57
N VAL A 11 9.92 -16.24 -17.12
CA VAL A 11 10.44 -16.06 -15.76
C VAL A 11 10.87 -14.61 -15.52
N PHE A 12 11.51 -13.98 -16.51
CA PHE A 12 11.93 -12.58 -16.42
C PHE A 12 10.74 -11.62 -16.32
N VAL A 13 9.72 -11.81 -17.16
CA VAL A 13 8.48 -11.00 -17.12
C VAL A 13 7.74 -11.19 -15.80
N MET A 14 7.66 -12.42 -15.29
CA MET A 14 6.97 -12.71 -14.03
C MET A 14 7.69 -12.08 -12.83
N SER A 15 9.02 -12.10 -12.82
CA SER A 15 9.86 -11.41 -11.82
C SER A 15 9.68 -9.89 -11.85
N ALA A 16 9.59 -9.30 -13.06
CA ALA A 16 9.36 -7.87 -13.23
C ALA A 16 7.99 -7.43 -12.68
N ILE A 17 6.93 -8.22 -12.91
CA ILE A 17 5.57 -7.93 -12.43
C ILE A 17 5.50 -7.98 -10.88
N LEU A 18 6.21 -8.90 -10.25
CA LEU A 18 6.29 -8.99 -8.79
C LEU A 18 6.96 -7.76 -8.15
N SER A 19 7.92 -7.14 -8.84
CA SER A 19 8.68 -5.99 -8.33
C SER A 19 7.88 -4.67 -8.32
N ILE A 20 6.83 -4.55 -9.14
CA ILE A 20 6.02 -3.31 -9.28
C ILE A 20 5.03 -3.12 -8.11
N ARG A 21 4.78 -4.16 -7.29
CA ARG A 21 3.84 -4.07 -6.14
C ARG A 21 4.28 -3.12 -5.02
N SER A 22 5.53 -2.64 -5.03
CA SER A 22 6.07 -1.75 -4.01
C SER A 22 5.66 -0.28 -4.18
N LEU A 23 5.03 0.07 -5.30
CA LEU A 23 4.46 1.39 -5.52
C LEU A 23 3.10 1.51 -4.80
N ASN A 24 3.14 1.52 -3.46
CA ASN A 24 2.08 2.12 -2.66
C ASN A 24 2.13 3.64 -2.90
N PHE A 25 1.66 4.07 -4.07
CA PHE A 25 1.23 5.44 -4.27
C PHE A 25 0.14 5.65 -3.24
N SER A 26 0.44 6.30 -2.11
CA SER A 26 -0.53 6.80 -1.14
C SER A 26 -1.56 7.57 -1.95
N LYS A 27 -2.66 6.91 -2.32
CA LYS A 27 -3.56 7.48 -3.29
C LYS A 27 -4.17 8.67 -2.58
N PRO A 28 -4.02 9.91 -3.09
CA PRO A 28 -4.72 11.06 -2.52
C PRO A 28 -6.26 10.86 -2.50
N VAL A 29 -6.74 9.87 -3.26
CA VAL A 29 -8.09 9.33 -3.24
C VAL A 29 -8.49 8.72 -1.89
N ASP A 30 -7.60 8.04 -1.17
CA ASP A 30 -7.93 7.39 0.11
C ASP A 30 -8.00 8.39 1.27
N ALA A 31 -7.18 9.45 1.22
CA ALA A 31 -7.33 10.61 2.10
C ALA A 31 -8.68 11.33 1.87
N LYS A 32 -9.14 11.40 0.62
CA LYS A 32 -10.48 11.94 0.29
C LYS A 32 -11.62 11.04 0.77
N LYS A 33 -11.47 9.72 0.71
CA LYS A 33 -12.50 8.77 1.18
C LYS A 33 -12.70 8.81 2.68
N THR A 34 -11.60 8.92 3.43
CA THR A 34 -11.65 8.97 4.90
C THR A 34 -11.98 10.36 5.43
N GLY A 35 -11.65 11.42 4.69
CA GLY A 35 -11.84 12.81 5.12
C GLY A 35 -11.02 13.18 6.36
N LYS A 36 -10.05 12.34 6.75
CA LYS A 36 -9.18 12.56 7.92
C LYS A 36 -7.86 13.21 7.49
N SER A 37 -7.25 13.95 8.41
CA SER A 37 -5.95 14.56 8.16
C SER A 37 -4.86 13.49 7.96
N CYS A 38 -3.80 13.81 7.20
CA CYS A 38 -2.69 12.88 6.99
C CYS A 38 -2.05 12.42 8.31
N VAL A 39 -2.05 13.29 9.33
CA VAL A 39 -1.53 12.98 10.68
C VAL A 39 -2.42 12.01 11.47
N TYR A 40 -3.65 11.77 11.01
CA TYR A 40 -4.52 10.77 11.59
C TYR A 40 -3.99 9.35 11.35
N CYS A 41 -3.46 9.09 10.15
CA CYS A 41 -2.88 7.80 9.78
C CYS A 41 -1.35 7.76 9.90
N HIS A 42 -0.66 8.89 9.77
CA HIS A 42 0.79 8.99 9.84
C HIS A 42 1.25 9.79 11.05
N THR A 43 2.34 9.41 11.70
CA THR A 43 2.87 10.18 12.85
C THR A 43 3.30 11.59 12.42
N LYS A 44 3.81 11.71 11.20
CA LYS A 44 4.15 12.98 10.52
C LYS A 44 3.80 12.86 9.04
N VAL A 45 3.43 13.98 8.42
CA VAL A 45 3.14 14.03 6.98
C VAL A 45 4.37 13.52 6.20
N GLY A 46 4.18 12.50 5.36
CA GLY A 46 5.26 11.88 4.59
C GLY A 46 6.11 10.85 5.35
N SER A 47 5.86 10.61 6.64
CA SER A 47 6.53 9.55 7.39
C SER A 47 6.03 8.17 6.96
N LYS A 48 6.92 7.18 6.95
CA LYS A 48 6.52 5.77 6.80
C LYS A 48 5.91 5.19 8.08
N GLU A 49 6.03 5.90 9.19
CA GLU A 49 5.44 5.52 10.47
C GLU A 49 3.95 5.81 10.50
N LEU A 50 3.18 4.77 10.83
CA LEU A 50 1.73 4.83 10.95
C LEU A 50 1.32 4.90 12.42
N THR A 51 0.33 5.72 12.70
CA THR A 51 -0.41 5.70 13.97
C THR A 51 -1.20 4.40 14.10
N GLU A 52 -1.81 4.15 15.26
CA GLU A 52 -2.71 3.00 15.44
C GLU A 52 -3.87 3.02 14.43
N ALA A 53 -4.43 4.19 14.14
CA ALA A 53 -5.47 4.34 13.13
C ALA A 53 -4.94 4.03 11.71
N GLY A 54 -3.72 4.47 11.39
CA GLY A 54 -3.08 4.16 10.11
C GLY A 54 -2.79 2.66 9.94
N LYS A 55 -2.40 1.99 11.02
CA LYS A 55 -2.23 0.51 11.03
C LYS A 55 -3.57 -0.18 10.81
N TYR A 56 -4.62 0.25 11.53
CA TYR A 56 -5.98 -0.28 11.35
C TYR A 56 -6.47 -0.13 9.91
N TYR A 57 -6.28 1.04 9.29
CA TYR A 57 -6.65 1.29 7.90
C TYR A 57 -5.86 0.42 6.92
N LYS A 58 -4.58 0.20 7.18
CA LYS A 58 -3.73 -0.66 6.34
C LYS A 58 -4.22 -2.12 6.33
N GLU A 59 -4.79 -2.59 7.43
CA GLU A 59 -5.30 -3.95 7.58
C GLU A 59 -6.74 -4.10 7.08
N ASN A 60 -7.61 -3.13 7.41
CA ASN A 60 -9.05 -3.23 7.15
C ASN A 60 -9.49 -2.52 5.86
N GLY A 61 -8.65 -1.65 5.29
CA GLY A 61 -8.98 -0.82 4.13
C GLY A 61 -10.04 0.26 4.38
N THR A 62 -10.54 0.38 5.61
CA THR A 62 -11.45 1.43 6.08
C THR A 62 -11.10 1.86 7.51
N LEU A 63 -11.56 3.06 7.89
CA LEU A 63 -11.56 3.54 9.28
C LEU A 63 -12.92 3.31 9.97
N ASP A 64 -13.89 2.73 9.28
CA ASP A 64 -15.21 2.43 9.84
C ASP A 64 -15.07 1.41 10.99
N GLY A 65 -15.51 1.79 12.19
CA GLY A 65 -15.39 0.96 13.38
C GLY A 65 -14.07 1.09 14.14
N TYR A 66 -13.09 1.86 13.64
CA TYR A 66 -11.92 2.22 14.43
C TYR A 66 -12.34 3.14 15.58
N LYS A 67 -12.22 2.63 16.82
CA LYS A 67 -12.43 3.40 18.03
C LYS A 67 -11.05 3.74 18.61
N PRO A 68 -10.63 5.02 18.60
CA PRO A 68 -9.39 5.39 19.25
C PRO A 68 -9.51 5.04 20.74
N SER A 69 -8.57 4.25 21.24
CA SER A 69 -8.37 4.12 22.68
C SER A 69 -7.98 5.50 23.19
N LYS A 70 -8.81 6.07 24.08
CA LYS A 70 -8.54 7.35 24.72
C LYS A 70 -7.32 7.25 25.63
#